data_AF-A0A562ZUX8-F1
#
_entry.id   AF-A0A562ZUX8-F1
#
_cell.length_a   1.000
_cell.length_b   1.000
_cell.length_c   1.000
_cell.angle_alpha   90.00
_cell.angle_beta   90.00
_cell.angle_gamma   90.00
#
_symmetry.space_group_name_H-M   'P 1'
#
loop_
_entity.id
_entity.type
_entity.pdbx_description
1 polymer ?
#
loop_
_entity_poly.entity_id
_entity_poly.type
_entity_poly.pdbx_seq_one_letter_code
_entity_poly.pdbx_strand_id
1 'polypeptide(L)'
;MQAWRVDREVLAIGAVRIALQRIALAHWRADARLRSWGVAPLVVLDSASLAVPCWPEEALWLGAWGEDDAASAAIALHLPGGLGPVRIHLPAETAITSLEDAAGGARPLAWESPEQDHLVLELAVEHAGGRVALSLVLLRPATWEQRSGRPAPPPPQSPPPLPPRLG
;
A
#
# COMPACT_ATOMS: atom_id res chain seq x y z
N MET A 1 9.48 -22.57 -3.26
CA MET A 1 8.38 -21.86 -3.96
C MET A 1 8.19 -20.54 -3.22
N GLN A 2 8.21 -19.40 -3.91
CA GLN A 2 8.07 -18.09 -3.26
C GLN A 2 6.64 -17.95 -2.72
N ALA A 3 6.48 -17.59 -1.44
CA ALA A 3 5.18 -17.53 -0.76
C ALA A 3 4.31 -16.34 -1.21
N TRP A 4 4.85 -15.48 -2.06
CA TRP A 4 4.22 -14.29 -2.59
C TRP A 4 4.72 -14.01 -4.01
N ARG A 5 3.97 -13.20 -4.76
CA ARG A 5 4.36 -12.70 -6.08
C ARG A 5 3.71 -11.36 -6.36
N VAL A 6 4.23 -10.62 -7.34
CA VAL A 6 3.55 -9.45 -7.91
C VAL A 6 2.96 -9.85 -9.26
N ASP A 7 1.64 -9.68 -9.42
CA ASP A 7 0.97 -9.75 -10.72
C ASP A 7 0.53 -8.35 -11.11
N ARG A 8 1.14 -7.82 -12.19
CA ARG A 8 1.06 -6.41 -12.59
C ARG A 8 1.49 -5.50 -11.45
N GLU A 9 0.53 -4.93 -10.70
CA GLU A 9 0.77 -4.02 -9.58
C GLU A 9 0.05 -4.47 -8.30
N VAL A 10 -0.29 -5.76 -8.24
CA VAL A 10 -0.98 -6.40 -7.12
C VAL A 10 -0.05 -7.43 -6.48
N LEU A 11 0.19 -7.29 -5.18
CA LEU A 11 0.86 -8.28 -4.36
C LEU A 11 -0.12 -9.42 -4.05
N ALA A 12 0.25 -10.64 -4.45
CA ALA A 12 -0.52 -11.85 -4.24
C ALA A 12 0.16 -12.75 -3.20
N ILE A 13 -0.59 -13.14 -2.15
CA ILE A 13 -0.16 -14.05 -1.09
C ILE A 13 -1.29 -15.06 -0.87
N GLY A 14 -1.15 -16.28 -1.40
CA GLY A 14 -2.26 -17.24 -1.42
C GLY A 14 -3.49 -16.68 -2.15
N ALA A 15 -4.65 -16.68 -1.48
CA ALA A 15 -5.89 -16.07 -1.98
C ALA A 15 -6.02 -14.55 -1.68
N VAL A 16 -5.07 -13.97 -0.93
CA VAL A 16 -5.07 -12.55 -0.55
C VAL A 16 -4.42 -11.72 -1.66
N ARG A 17 -5.05 -10.61 -2.00
CA ARG A 17 -4.56 -9.61 -2.94
C ARG A 17 -4.43 -8.27 -2.23
N ILE A 18 -3.31 -7.59 -2.48
CA ILE A 18 -2.98 -6.31 -1.87
C ILE A 18 -2.55 -5.36 -2.97
N ALA A 19 -3.13 -4.15 -2.99
CA ALA A 19 -2.75 -3.08 -3.89
C ALA A 19 -2.56 -1.78 -3.11
N LEU A 20 -1.58 -0.97 -3.52
CA LEU A 20 -1.37 0.36 -2.97
C LEU A 20 -2.04 1.38 -3.88
N GLN A 21 -2.93 2.20 -3.34
CA GLN A 21 -3.61 3.28 -4.05
C GLN A 21 -2.89 4.59 -3.80
N ARG A 22 -2.70 5.38 -4.85
CA ARG A 22 -2.05 6.70 -4.76
C ARG A 22 -3.07 7.78 -4.44
N ILE A 23 -2.75 8.65 -3.49
CA ILE A 23 -3.62 9.74 -3.03
C ILE A 23 -2.77 10.97 -2.83
N ALA A 24 -3.20 12.13 -3.30
CA ALA A 24 -2.56 13.38 -2.90
C ALA A 24 -2.76 13.61 -1.39
N LEU A 25 -1.68 13.87 -0.67
CA LEU A 25 -1.70 14.08 0.78
C LEU A 25 -2.66 15.21 1.18
N ALA A 26 -2.72 16.29 0.39
CA ALA A 26 -3.66 17.40 0.58
C ALA A 26 -5.15 16.98 0.57
N HIS A 27 -5.47 15.85 -0.08
CA HIS A 27 -6.80 15.30 -0.22
C HIS A 27 -7.08 14.11 0.72
N TRP A 28 -6.09 13.64 1.49
CA TRP A 28 -6.27 12.57 2.44
C TRP A 28 -7.09 13.04 3.66
N ARG A 29 -8.06 12.24 4.09
CA ARG A 29 -8.89 12.46 5.29
C ARG A 29 -9.26 11.10 5.88
N ALA A 30 -9.21 10.99 7.20
CA ALA A 30 -9.59 9.78 7.94
C ALA A 30 -11.01 9.30 7.60
N ASP A 31 -11.98 10.22 7.61
CA ASP A 31 -13.41 9.88 7.54
C ASP A 31 -14.03 10.09 6.14
N ALA A 32 -13.22 10.40 5.12
CA ALA A 32 -13.75 10.69 3.80
C ALA A 32 -13.64 9.49 2.86
N ARG A 33 -14.58 9.42 1.92
CA ARG A 33 -14.44 8.57 0.74
C ARG A 33 -13.30 9.10 -0.13
N LEU A 34 -12.09 8.55 0.04
CA LEU A 34 -10.93 9.03 -0.71
C LEU A 34 -11.03 8.61 -2.16
N ARG A 35 -10.39 9.44 -2.99
CA ARG A 35 -10.25 9.22 -4.42
C ARG A 35 -8.80 8.98 -4.72
N SER A 36 -8.55 7.97 -5.55
CA SER A 36 -7.21 7.59 -5.93
C SER A 36 -6.83 8.11 -7.31
N TRP A 37 -5.54 8.41 -7.50
CA TRP A 37 -4.89 8.65 -8.79
C TRP A 37 -4.42 7.35 -9.45
N GLY A 38 -4.94 6.21 -8.98
CA GLY A 38 -4.65 4.88 -9.49
C GLY A 38 -3.76 4.05 -8.58
N VAL A 39 -3.56 2.80 -8.98
CA VAL A 39 -2.69 1.85 -8.28
C VAL A 39 -1.24 2.30 -8.42
N ALA A 40 -0.50 2.31 -7.32
CA ALA A 40 0.92 2.56 -7.29
C ALA A 40 1.68 1.35 -7.87
N PRO A 41 2.64 1.56 -8.78
CA PRO A 41 3.38 0.45 -9.34
C PRO A 41 4.34 -0.15 -8.30
N LEU A 42 4.45 -1.47 -8.30
CA LEU A 42 5.28 -2.28 -7.43
C LEU A 42 6.45 -2.86 -8.21
N VAL A 43 7.63 -2.90 -7.62
CA VAL A 43 8.78 -3.61 -8.16
C VAL A 43 9.36 -4.55 -7.11
N VAL A 44 9.69 -5.77 -7.50
CA VAL A 44 10.41 -6.72 -6.64
C VAL A 44 11.88 -6.30 -6.63
N LEU A 45 12.41 -5.97 -5.44
CA LEU A 45 13.83 -5.65 -5.29
C LEU A 45 14.67 -6.91 -5.06
N ASP A 46 14.15 -7.83 -4.25
CA ASP A 46 14.78 -9.10 -3.90
C ASP A 46 13.72 -10.12 -3.43
N SER A 47 14.15 -11.25 -2.86
CA SER A 47 13.25 -12.32 -2.41
C SER A 47 12.36 -11.97 -1.21
N ALA A 48 12.66 -10.90 -0.49
CA ALA A 48 11.97 -10.46 0.72
C ALA A 48 11.50 -8.99 0.67
N SER A 49 11.78 -8.27 -0.41
CA SER A 49 11.50 -6.84 -0.50
C SER A 49 10.82 -6.45 -1.81
N LEU A 50 9.81 -5.58 -1.70
CA LEU A 50 9.26 -4.82 -2.82
C LEU A 50 9.41 -3.32 -2.58
N ALA A 51 9.40 -2.56 -3.68
CA ALA A 51 9.38 -1.11 -3.62
C ALA A 51 8.23 -0.50 -4.40
N VAL A 52 7.79 0.66 -3.92
CA VAL A 52 6.73 1.49 -4.48
C VAL A 52 7.24 2.94 -4.56
N PRO A 53 6.97 3.68 -5.65
CA PRO A 53 7.31 5.10 -5.71
C PRO A 53 6.29 5.88 -4.88
N CYS A 54 6.77 6.84 -4.09
CA CYS A 54 5.92 7.77 -3.36
C CYS A 54 6.49 9.17 -3.46
N TRP A 55 5.73 10.12 -4.01
CA TRP A 55 6.08 11.54 -3.93
C TRP A 55 5.93 12.08 -2.50
N PRO A 56 6.65 13.14 -2.09
CA PRO A 56 6.47 13.80 -0.79
C PRO A 56 5.04 14.30 -0.56
N GLU A 57 4.38 14.73 -1.63
CA GLU A 57 3.01 15.23 -1.62
C GLU A 57 1.98 14.09 -1.75
N GLU A 58 2.43 12.83 -1.71
CA GLU A 58 1.58 11.65 -1.77
C GLU A 58 1.41 10.95 -0.43
N ALA A 59 0.23 10.36 -0.31
CA ALA A 59 -0.10 9.30 0.61
C ALA A 59 -0.42 8.04 -0.20
N LEU A 60 0.05 6.89 0.27
CA LEU A 60 -0.38 5.59 -0.21
C LEU A 60 -1.42 5.01 0.75
N TRP A 61 -2.41 4.34 0.16
CA TRP A 61 -3.43 3.61 0.88
C TRP A 61 -3.38 2.13 0.47
N LEU A 62 -3.11 1.25 1.42
CA LEU A 62 -3.22 -0.20 1.24
C LEU A 62 -4.69 -0.66 1.16
N GLY A 63 -5.08 -1.17 0.00
CA GLY A 63 -6.32 -1.92 -0.20
C GLY A 63 -6.05 -3.41 -0.28
N ALA A 64 -6.95 -4.22 0.27
CA ALA A 64 -6.83 -5.67 0.23
C ALA A 64 -8.18 -6.35 -0.03
N TRP A 65 -8.15 -7.47 -0.76
CA TRP A 65 -9.32 -8.32 -0.99
C TRP A 65 -8.91 -9.79 -1.09
N GLY A 66 -9.87 -10.67 -0.80
CA GLY A 66 -9.74 -12.11 -1.08
C GLY A 66 -10.29 -12.42 -2.46
N GLU A 67 -9.68 -13.35 -3.18
CA GLU A 67 -10.26 -13.90 -4.43
C GLU A 67 -11.28 -15.03 -4.17
N ASP A 68 -11.31 -15.57 -2.95
CA ASP A 68 -12.26 -16.60 -2.51
C ASP A 68 -13.05 -16.13 -1.28
N ASP A 69 -14.35 -16.46 -1.21
CA ASP A 69 -15.28 -16.09 -0.12
C ASP A 69 -14.83 -16.53 1.29
N ALA A 70 -13.85 -17.45 1.38
CA ALA A 70 -13.32 -18.01 2.61
C ALA A 70 -11.98 -17.39 3.06
N ALA A 71 -11.43 -16.40 2.35
CA ALA A 71 -10.12 -15.83 2.65
C ALA A 71 -10.16 -14.91 3.88
N SER A 72 -10.15 -15.48 5.08
CA SER A 72 -9.79 -14.77 6.31
C SER A 72 -8.30 -14.49 6.31
N ALA A 73 -7.93 -13.23 6.50
CA ALA A 73 -6.54 -12.82 6.63
C ALA A 73 -6.40 -11.62 7.57
N ALA A 74 -5.29 -11.58 8.30
CA ALA A 74 -4.86 -10.40 9.03
C ALA A 74 -3.63 -9.84 8.32
N ILE A 75 -3.70 -8.58 7.92
CA ILE A 75 -2.61 -7.85 7.30
C ILE A 75 -2.15 -6.81 8.31
N ALA A 76 -0.86 -6.79 8.62
CA ALA A 76 -0.25 -5.83 9.52
C ALA A 76 0.89 -5.10 8.82
N LEU A 77 1.00 -3.80 9.03
CA LEU A 77 2.13 -3.00 8.59
C LEU A 77 2.80 -2.37 9.80
N HIS A 78 4.10 -2.61 9.96
CA HIS A 78 4.90 -2.02 11.03
C HIS A 78 5.67 -0.83 10.48
N LEU A 79 5.44 0.35 11.07
CA LEU A 79 6.17 1.56 10.73
C LEU A 79 7.42 1.70 11.61
N PRO A 80 8.50 2.32 11.10
CA PRO A 80 9.63 2.77 11.90
C PRO A 80 9.18 3.73 13.01
N GLY A 81 9.92 3.79 14.11
CA GLY A 81 9.70 4.82 15.15
C GLY A 81 8.68 4.47 16.23
N GLY A 82 8.26 3.20 16.36
CA GLY A 82 7.48 2.73 17.52
C GLY A 82 5.98 3.09 17.47
N LEU A 83 5.52 3.59 16.33
CA LEU A 83 4.10 3.70 16.03
C LEU A 83 3.57 2.27 15.87
N GLY A 84 2.55 1.92 16.66
CA GLY A 84 2.02 0.55 16.68
C GLY A 84 1.61 0.05 15.30
N PRO A 85 1.56 -1.28 15.11
CA PRO A 85 1.25 -1.87 13.82
C PRO A 85 -0.14 -1.46 13.36
N VAL A 86 -0.25 -1.17 12.08
CA VAL A 86 -1.53 -0.90 11.46
C VAL A 86 -2.12 -2.16 10.86
N ARG A 87 -3.41 -2.44 11.08
CA ARG A 87 -4.02 -3.72 10.71
C ARG A 87 -5.23 -3.60 9.80
N ILE A 88 -5.42 -4.62 8.96
CA ILE A 88 -6.62 -4.86 8.16
C ILE A 88 -7.02 -6.33 8.37
N HIS A 89 -8.31 -6.56 8.64
CA HIS A 89 -8.89 -7.90 8.81
C HIS A 89 -9.89 -8.20 7.68
N LEU A 90 -9.74 -9.35 7.02
CA LEU A 90 -10.69 -9.87 6.02
C LEU A 90 -11.53 -11.00 6.66
N PRO A 91 -12.85 -11.14 6.39
CA PRO A 91 -13.63 -10.44 5.36
C PRO A 91 -14.52 -9.33 5.93
N ALA A 92 -14.53 -8.15 5.32
CA ALA A 92 -15.59 -7.15 5.50
C ALA A 92 -15.81 -6.42 4.16
N GLU A 93 -16.24 -7.18 3.16
CA GLU A 93 -16.77 -6.72 1.86
C GLU A 93 -16.07 -5.48 1.25
N THR A 94 -14.86 -5.69 0.73
CA THR A 94 -14.20 -4.87 -0.32
C THR A 94 -13.99 -3.38 -0.04
N ALA A 95 -13.52 -3.02 1.15
CA ALA A 95 -13.07 -1.65 1.41
C ALA A 95 -11.56 -1.49 1.12
N ILE A 96 -11.23 -0.52 0.27
CA ILE A 96 -10.02 0.28 0.44
C ILE A 96 -10.15 0.87 1.85
N THR A 97 -9.55 0.25 2.87
CA THR A 97 -9.77 0.58 4.31
C THR A 97 -8.54 1.21 4.93
N SER A 98 -8.73 2.32 5.62
CA SER A 98 -7.65 3.18 6.06
C SER A 98 -6.84 2.42 7.08
N LEU A 99 -5.54 2.64 7.07
CA LEU A 99 -4.67 2.05 8.06
C LEU A 99 -5.06 2.61 9.45
N GLU A 100 -5.56 1.79 10.38
CA GLU A 100 -5.81 2.20 11.76
C GLU A 100 -4.54 2.13 12.64
N ASP A 101 -4.14 3.23 13.24
CA ASP A 101 -3.06 3.25 14.24
C ASP A 101 -3.46 2.54 15.55
N ALA A 102 -2.54 2.48 16.51
CA ALA A 102 -2.78 1.83 17.80
C ALA A 102 -3.92 2.45 18.64
N ALA A 103 -4.35 3.67 18.32
CA ALA A 103 -5.50 4.34 18.95
C ALA A 103 -6.79 4.17 18.13
N GLY A 104 -6.77 3.42 17.03
CA GLY A 104 -7.90 3.23 16.12
C GLY A 104 -8.07 4.35 15.09
N GLY A 105 -7.08 5.26 14.97
CA GLY A 105 -7.13 6.38 14.04
C GLY A 105 -6.69 6.00 12.63
N ALA A 106 -7.50 6.31 11.62
CA ALA A 106 -7.12 6.16 10.22
C ALA A 106 -5.86 7.00 9.89
N ARG A 107 -4.92 6.43 9.14
CA ARG A 107 -3.62 7.01 8.81
C ARG A 107 -3.23 6.71 7.35
N PRO A 108 -2.55 7.63 6.64
CA PRO A 108 -1.93 7.32 5.36
C PRO A 108 -0.53 6.74 5.52
N LEU A 109 -0.03 6.04 4.49
CA LEU A 109 1.41 5.83 4.31
C LEU A 109 2.00 7.00 3.56
N ALA A 110 2.71 7.87 4.26
CA ALA A 110 3.36 9.03 3.65
C ALA A 110 4.78 9.16 4.23
N TRP A 111 5.59 10.00 3.60
CA TRP A 111 6.89 10.39 4.15
C TRP A 111 6.71 11.07 5.51
N GLU A 112 7.49 10.65 6.49
CA GLU A 112 7.54 11.32 7.80
C GLU A 112 8.49 12.51 7.80
N SER A 113 9.51 12.47 6.93
CA SER A 113 10.45 13.57 6.73
C SER A 113 10.74 13.81 5.24
N PRO A 114 10.75 15.08 4.78
CA PRO A 114 11.07 15.43 3.40
C PRO A 114 12.53 15.17 3.01
N GLU A 115 13.41 14.86 3.96
CA GLU A 115 14.82 14.54 3.70
C GLU A 115 15.08 13.03 3.54
N GLN A 116 14.09 12.17 3.82
CA GLN A 116 14.22 10.72 3.64
C GLN A 116 14.16 10.34 2.16
N ASP A 117 15.15 9.55 1.71
CA ASP A 117 15.19 8.96 0.36
C ASP A 117 14.42 7.63 0.26
N HIS A 118 14.27 6.93 1.38
CA HIS A 118 13.53 5.70 1.48
C HIS A 118 12.89 5.54 2.87
N LEU A 119 11.76 4.84 2.92
CA LEU A 119 11.08 4.43 4.15
C LEU A 119 10.80 2.92 4.06
N VAL A 120 11.28 2.14 5.03
CA VAL A 120 11.10 0.68 5.07
C VAL A 120 10.00 0.34 6.06
N LEU A 121 9.03 -0.44 5.61
CA LEU A 121 7.89 -0.92 6.38
C LEU A 121 7.89 -2.45 6.37
N GLU A 122 7.57 -3.11 7.49
CA GLU A 122 7.34 -4.56 7.48
C GLU A 122 5.87 -4.84 7.20
N LEU A 123 5.57 -5.48 6.07
CA LEU A 123 4.25 -6.01 5.75
C LEU A 123 4.19 -7.48 6.18
N ALA A 124 3.34 -7.79 7.14
CA ALA A 124 3.04 -9.13 7.60
C ALA A 124 1.61 -9.52 7.19
N VAL A 125 1.45 -10.70 6.60
CA VAL A 125 0.14 -11.25 6.21
C VAL A 125 0.00 -12.63 6.80
N GLU A 126 -1.02 -12.81 7.63
CA GLU A 126 -1.41 -14.08 8.22
C GLU A 126 -2.65 -14.61 7.50
N HIS A 127 -2.54 -15.78 6.89
CA HIS A 127 -3.60 -16.41 6.12
C HIS A 127 -3.46 -17.93 6.14
N ALA A 128 -4.59 -18.64 6.30
CA ALA A 128 -4.67 -20.11 6.29
C ALA A 128 -3.64 -20.82 7.22
N GLY A 129 -3.33 -20.22 8.36
CA GLY A 129 -2.36 -20.76 9.34
C GLY A 129 -0.88 -20.51 9.01
N GLY A 130 -0.58 -19.80 7.90
CA GLY A 130 0.76 -19.35 7.55
C GLY A 130 0.94 -17.85 7.76
N ARG A 131 2.17 -17.42 8.04
CA ARG A 131 2.58 -16.00 8.07
C ARG A 131 3.62 -15.74 6.98
N VAL A 132 3.38 -14.73 6.17
CA VAL A 132 4.36 -14.17 5.24
C VAL A 132 4.74 -12.78 5.73
N ALA A 133 6.03 -12.50 5.84
CA ALA A 133 6.55 -11.18 6.19
C ALA A 133 7.54 -10.73 5.12
N LEU A 134 7.44 -9.47 4.71
CA LEU A 134 8.27 -8.89 3.67
C LEU A 134 8.39 -7.37 3.85
N SER A 135 9.47 -6.80 3.32
CA SER A 135 9.73 -5.37 3.37
C SER A 135 9.00 -4.64 2.24
N LEU A 136 8.17 -3.67 2.59
CA LEU A 136 7.62 -2.68 1.66
C LEU A 136 8.47 -1.41 1.77
N VAL A 137 9.19 -1.07 0.71
CA VAL A 137 10.08 0.08 0.65
C VAL A 137 9.44 1.20 -0.16
N LEU A 138 9.08 2.29 0.51
CA LEU A 138 8.72 3.53 -0.17
C LEU A 138 10.01 4.18 -0.66
N LEU A 139 10.10 4.44 -1.96
CA LEU A 139 11.24 5.09 -2.59
C LEU A 139 10.82 6.42 -3.20
N ARG A 140 11.77 7.36 -3.23
CA ARG A 140 11.61 8.55 -4.08
C ARG A 140 11.47 8.13 -5.54
N PRO A 141 10.66 8.85 -6.34
CA PRO A 141 10.41 8.53 -7.74
C PRO A 141 11.68 8.27 -8.56
N ALA A 142 12.66 9.17 -8.49
CA ALA A 142 13.92 9.01 -9.23
C ALA A 142 14.70 7.74 -8.83
N THR A 143 14.74 7.43 -7.53
CA THR A 143 15.36 6.20 -7.01
C THR A 143 14.58 4.97 -7.47
N TRP A 144 13.25 5.03 -7.46
CA TRP A 144 12.40 3.96 -7.94
C TRP A 144 12.58 3.70 -9.43
N GLU A 145 12.68 4.74 -10.25
CA GLU A 145 12.95 4.65 -11.70
C GLU A 145 14.28 3.94 -11.95
N GLN A 146 15.33 4.34 -11.22
CA GLN A 146 16.64 3.71 -11.30
C GLN A 146 16.60 2.23 -10.93
N ARG A 147 15.84 1.86 -9.88
CA ARG A 147 15.74 0.48 -9.40
C ARG A 147 14.86 -0.40 -10.27
N SER A 148 13.81 0.16 -10.86
CA SER A 148 12.81 -0.59 -11.61
C SER A 148 13.02 -0.61 -13.12
N GLY A 149 13.79 0.34 -13.66
CA GLY A 149 13.91 0.56 -15.10
C GLY A 149 12.62 1.06 -15.76
N ARG A 150 11.62 1.49 -14.98
CA ARG A 150 10.33 1.99 -15.45
C ARG A 150 10.15 3.45 -15.02
N PRO A 151 9.44 4.28 -15.79
CA PRO A 151 9.12 5.65 -15.37
C PRO A 151 8.19 5.64 -14.15
N ALA A 152 8.45 6.49 -13.17
CA ALA A 152 7.57 6.65 -12.04
C ALA A 152 6.31 7.41 -12.47
N PRO A 153 5.16 7.16 -11.80
CA PRO A 153 3.97 7.95 -12.05
C PRO A 153 4.20 9.43 -11.73
N PRO A 154 3.59 10.37 -12.47
CA PRO A 154 3.73 11.80 -12.19
C PRO A 154 3.09 12.16 -10.85
N PRO A 155 3.58 13.20 -10.14
CA PRO A 155 3.00 13.63 -8.86
C PRO A 155 1.53 14.02 -9.02
N PRO A 156 0.68 13.84 -7.99
CA PRO A 156 -0.73 14.16 -8.07
C PRO A 156 -0.93 15.68 -7.88
N GLN A 157 -0.85 16.42 -8.99
CA GLN A 157 -0.90 17.90 -9.01
C GLN A 157 -2.31 18.48 -9.29
N SER A 158 -3.25 17.65 -9.73
CA SER A 158 -4.62 18.05 -10.12
C SER A 158 -5.64 17.47 -9.14
N PRO A 159 -6.85 18.05 -8.98
CA PRO A 159 -7.91 17.47 -8.16
C PRO A 159 -8.17 16.00 -8.55
N PRO A 160 -8.59 15.16 -7.60
CA PRO A 160 -8.74 13.73 -7.84
C PRO A 160 -9.69 13.47 -9.03
N PRO A 161 -9.43 12.41 -9.81
CA PRO A 161 -10.30 12.08 -10.94
C PRO A 161 -11.76 11.95 -10.50
N LEU A 162 -12.66 12.39 -11.38
CA LEU A 162 -14.10 12.17 -11.17
C LEU A 162 -14.36 10.65 -11.17
N PRO A 163 -15.33 10.16 -10.36
CA PRO A 163 -15.73 8.77 -10.47
C PRO A 163 -16.15 8.50 -11.92
N PRO A 164 -15.87 7.30 -12.45
CA PRO A 164 -16.42 6.92 -13.74
C PRO A 164 -17.94 7.14 -13.70
N ARG A 165 -18.47 7.87 -14.68
CA ARG A 165 -19.91 7.98 -14.85
C ARG A 165 -20.39 6.57 -15.20
N LEU A 166 -21.08 5.93 -14.27
CA LEU A 166 -21.88 4.76 -14.60
C LEU A 166 -23.01 5.28 -15.50
N GLY A 167 -22.90 4.98 -16.80
CA GLY A 167 -23.95 5.23 -17.78
C GLY A 167 -25.08 4.23 -17.65
#